data_AF-A0A5N5HHJ6-F1
#
_entry.id   AF-A0A5N5HHJ6-F1
#
_cell.length_a   1.000
_cell.length_b   1.000
_cell.length_c   1.000
_cell.angle_alpha   90.00
_cell.angle_beta   90.00
_cell.angle_gamma   90.00
#
_symmetry.space_group_name_H-M   'P 1'
#
loop_
_entity.id
_entity.type
_entity.pdbx_description
1 polymer ?
#
loop_
_entity_poly.entity_id
_entity_poly.type
_entity_poly.pdbx_seq_one_letter_code
_entity_poly.pdbx_strand_id
1 'polypeptide(L)'
;MKNRSPFSERPGFLAVTLVLLIGAALAISSFCQGGTSVFYSIAGPTFLRAVDNNYSPVAIQIQAILHYATSRQTPQQSRNEIGVSFQVLKSRAPCNFLVFGLGFDSLMWASLNPRGTTLFLEEDPKWVQSVLKDAPQLRAQTVRYRTHLKEADQLLSSYRSKRSCSPSEAVLRGNTECRLALDNLPDEVYDKEWDLIMIDAPRGYFPEAPGRMGAIFSAAVMARRRQGSGVTHVFLHDVDRKVEKAFANEFLCRKFLVKAVGRLWHFEIPSAANATHGDGSRFC
;
A
#
# COMPACT_ATOMS: atom_id res chain seq x y z
N MET A 1 -53.98 -57.36 -27.89
CA MET A 1 -52.58 -56.92 -27.99
C MET A 1 -52.53 -55.53 -28.63
N LYS A 2 -51.86 -54.59 -27.94
CA LYS A 2 -51.30 -53.30 -28.39
C LYS A 2 -52.24 -52.20 -28.91
N ASN A 3 -52.44 -51.21 -28.01
CA ASN A 3 -52.75 -49.80 -28.25
C ASN A 3 -52.02 -49.22 -29.46
N ARG A 4 -52.74 -48.45 -30.28
CA ARG A 4 -52.18 -47.42 -31.15
C ARG A 4 -53.03 -46.16 -31.02
N SER A 5 -52.49 -45.13 -30.38
CA SER A 5 -52.97 -43.75 -30.45
C SER A 5 -52.36 -43.05 -31.66
N PRO A 6 -53.12 -42.29 -32.47
CA PRO A 6 -52.53 -41.42 -33.48
C PRO A 6 -52.21 -40.07 -32.82
N PHE A 7 -50.92 -39.73 -32.70
CA PHE A 7 -50.54 -38.34 -32.43
C PHE A 7 -50.79 -37.55 -33.72
N SER A 8 -51.83 -36.73 -33.69
CA SER A 8 -52.13 -35.74 -34.73
C SER A 8 -51.08 -34.64 -34.64
N GLU A 9 -50.10 -34.69 -35.54
CA GLU A 9 -49.13 -33.61 -35.74
C GLU A 9 -49.87 -32.39 -36.30
N ARG A 10 -50.15 -31.41 -35.44
CA ARG A 10 -50.68 -30.11 -35.85
C ARG A 10 -49.50 -29.22 -36.27
N PRO A 11 -49.32 -28.89 -37.56
CA PRO A 11 -48.16 -28.14 -38.04
C PRO A 11 -48.04 -26.74 -37.40
N GLY A 12 -49.15 -26.19 -36.88
CA GLY A 12 -49.14 -24.94 -36.12
C GLY A 12 -48.43 -25.04 -34.77
N PHE A 13 -48.39 -26.21 -34.13
CA PHE A 13 -47.78 -26.36 -32.81
C PHE A 13 -46.24 -26.31 -32.90
N LEU A 14 -45.67 -26.94 -33.92
CA LEU A 14 -44.22 -26.91 -34.20
C LEU A 14 -43.76 -25.49 -34.58
N ALA A 15 -44.55 -24.78 -35.40
CA ALA A 15 -44.26 -23.39 -35.76
C ALA A 15 -44.28 -22.46 -34.54
N VAL A 16 -45.26 -22.63 -33.63
CA VAL A 16 -45.34 -21.84 -32.39
C VAL A 16 -44.16 -22.14 -31.46
N THR A 17 -43.75 -23.41 -31.32
CA THR A 17 -42.57 -23.75 -30.52
C THR A 17 -41.28 -23.18 -31.09
N LEU A 18 -41.12 -23.12 -32.42
CA LEU A 18 -39.94 -22.55 -33.06
C LEU A 18 -39.88 -21.02 -32.87
N VAL A 19 -41.01 -20.33 -32.99
CA VAL A 19 -41.10 -18.88 -32.75
C VAL A 19 -40.81 -18.54 -31.29
N LEU A 20 -41.29 -19.35 -30.34
CA LEU A 20 -41.00 -19.17 -28.92
C LEU A 20 -39.51 -19.40 -28.60
N LEU A 21 -38.86 -20.39 -29.22
CA LEU A 21 -37.43 -20.64 -29.04
C LEU A 21 -36.56 -19.51 -29.62
N ILE A 22 -36.91 -18.99 -30.80
CA ILE A 22 -36.21 -17.85 -31.41
C ILE A 22 -36.43 -16.57 -30.58
N GLY A 23 -37.65 -16.34 -30.08
CA GLY A 23 -37.96 -15.22 -29.19
C GLY A 23 -37.19 -15.30 -27.87
N ALA A 24 -37.09 -16.48 -27.27
CA ALA A 24 -36.31 -16.71 -26.05
C ALA A 24 -34.81 -16.51 -26.29
N ALA A 25 -34.27 -16.99 -27.42
CA ALA A 25 -32.86 -16.78 -27.77
C ALA A 25 -32.52 -15.30 -27.99
N LEU A 26 -33.41 -14.54 -28.66
CA LEU A 26 -33.25 -13.10 -28.86
C LEU A 26 -33.37 -12.29 -27.56
N ALA A 27 -34.26 -12.71 -26.65
CA ALA A 27 -34.38 -12.11 -25.33
C ALA A 27 -33.13 -12.36 -24.46
N ILE A 28 -32.58 -13.58 -24.49
CA ILE A 28 -31.34 -13.93 -23.79
C ILE A 28 -30.14 -13.17 -24.39
N SER A 29 -30.03 -13.04 -25.71
CA SER A 29 -28.96 -12.27 -26.34
C SER A 29 -29.05 -10.78 -26.01
N SER A 30 -30.27 -10.23 -25.91
CA SER A 30 -30.50 -8.84 -25.48
C SER A 30 -30.17 -8.65 -23.99
N PHE A 31 -30.42 -9.66 -23.15
CA PHE A 31 -30.04 -9.66 -21.73
C PHE A 31 -28.52 -9.81 -21.52
N CYS A 32 -27.83 -10.53 -22.41
CA CYS A 32 -26.37 -10.68 -22.39
C CYS A 32 -25.62 -9.49 -23.02
N GLN A 33 -26.26 -8.72 -23.90
CA GLN A 33 -25.69 -7.49 -24.49
C GLN A 33 -26.12 -6.21 -23.75
N GLY A 34 -27.13 -6.26 -22.88
CA GLY A 34 -27.62 -5.13 -22.07
C GLY A 34 -26.91 -4.93 -20.73
N GLY A 35 -25.66 -5.36 -20.61
CA GLY A 35 -24.85 -5.26 -19.40
C GLY A 35 -24.11 -3.93 -19.24
N THR A 36 -24.67 -2.80 -19.67
CA THR A 36 -24.15 -1.47 -19.32
C THR A 36 -25.27 -0.45 -19.18
N SER A 37 -25.31 0.14 -17.98
CA SER A 37 -25.87 1.45 -17.63
C SER A 37 -27.37 1.69 -17.85
N VAL A 38 -28.19 1.36 -16.85
CA VAL A 38 -29.22 2.28 -16.32
C VAL A 38 -29.49 1.94 -14.86
N PHE A 39 -28.76 2.56 -13.92
CA PHE A 39 -29.27 2.88 -12.58
C PHE A 39 -28.54 4.12 -12.07
N TYR A 40 -29.06 5.30 -12.44
CA TYR A 40 -28.82 6.51 -11.66
C TYR A 40 -29.75 6.47 -10.45
N SER A 41 -29.19 6.27 -9.25
CA SER A 41 -29.56 7.02 -8.05
C SER A 41 -28.79 6.56 -6.80
N ILE A 42 -28.02 7.51 -6.25
CA ILE A 42 -27.78 7.74 -4.83
C ILE A 42 -27.04 6.62 -4.06
N ALA A 43 -25.72 6.54 -4.28
CA ALA A 43 -24.72 6.22 -3.27
C ALA A 43 -23.34 6.65 -3.80
N GLY A 44 -22.51 7.27 -2.96
CA GLY A 44 -21.20 7.81 -3.33
C GLY A 44 -20.24 6.77 -3.94
N PRO A 45 -19.08 7.20 -4.48
CA PRO A 45 -18.18 6.34 -5.23
C PRO A 45 -17.59 5.27 -4.31
N THR A 46 -18.24 4.11 -4.29
CA THR A 46 -17.70 2.90 -3.68
C THR A 46 -16.72 2.33 -4.70
N PHE A 47 -15.43 2.56 -4.49
CA PHE A 47 -14.35 1.98 -5.28
C PHE A 47 -14.36 0.46 -5.17
N LEU A 48 -15.19 -0.22 -5.96
CA LEU A 48 -14.98 -1.62 -6.27
C LEU A 48 -13.75 -1.69 -7.19
N ARG A 49 -12.60 -2.03 -6.61
CA ARG A 49 -11.39 -2.38 -7.37
C ARG A 49 -11.73 -3.54 -8.31
N ALA A 50 -11.79 -3.26 -9.61
CA ALA A 50 -11.59 -4.29 -10.61
C ALA A 50 -10.17 -4.87 -10.38
N VAL A 51 -10.08 -6.14 -10.01
CA VAL A 51 -8.84 -6.89 -10.16
C VAL A 51 -8.53 -6.84 -11.65
N ASP A 52 -7.39 -6.26 -12.02
CA ASP A 52 -6.96 -6.21 -13.41
C ASP A 52 -6.82 -7.67 -13.91
N ASN A 53 -7.71 -8.06 -14.83
CA ASN A 53 -7.73 -9.42 -15.40
C ASN A 53 -6.44 -9.77 -16.16
N ASN A 54 -5.51 -8.81 -16.35
CA ASN A 54 -4.18 -9.02 -16.92
C ASN A 54 -3.05 -9.17 -15.90
N TYR A 55 -3.31 -9.15 -14.59
CA TYR A 55 -2.26 -9.30 -13.58
C TYR A 55 -1.72 -10.74 -13.53
N SER A 56 -0.53 -10.95 -14.11
CA SER A 56 0.23 -12.19 -13.96
C SER A 56 1.38 -11.99 -12.96
N PRO A 57 1.31 -12.57 -11.73
CA PRO A 57 2.40 -12.50 -10.75
C PRO A 57 3.73 -13.01 -11.31
N VAL A 58 3.66 -13.99 -12.23
CA VAL A 58 4.83 -14.57 -12.91
C VAL A 58 5.54 -13.52 -13.77
N ALA A 59 4.81 -12.58 -14.39
CA ALA A 59 5.39 -11.58 -15.27
C ALA A 59 6.33 -10.62 -14.52
N ILE A 60 5.88 -10.02 -13.41
CA ILE A 60 6.72 -9.08 -12.64
C ILE A 60 7.92 -9.76 -11.98
N GLN A 61 7.77 -11.01 -11.55
CA GLN A 61 8.86 -11.78 -10.93
C GLN A 61 9.94 -12.13 -11.96
N ILE A 62 9.56 -12.61 -13.15
CA ILE A 62 10.52 -12.88 -14.23
C ILE A 62 11.20 -11.58 -14.68
N GLN A 63 10.46 -10.48 -14.78
CA GLN A 63 11.02 -9.17 -15.12
C GLN A 63 12.03 -8.70 -14.07
N ALA A 64 11.73 -8.87 -12.78
CA ALA A 64 12.66 -8.56 -11.70
C ALA A 64 13.93 -9.42 -11.78
N ILE A 65 13.79 -10.74 -11.98
CA ILE A 65 14.94 -11.65 -12.15
C ILE A 65 15.81 -11.21 -13.32
N LEU A 66 15.21 -10.98 -14.49
CA LEU A 66 15.93 -10.53 -15.68
C LEU A 66 16.65 -9.20 -15.41
N HIS A 67 15.93 -8.20 -14.88
CA HIS A 67 16.48 -6.89 -14.58
C HIS A 67 17.70 -6.97 -13.66
N TYR A 68 17.59 -7.63 -12.50
CA TYR A 68 18.69 -7.68 -11.53
C TYR A 68 19.81 -8.65 -11.91
N ALA A 69 19.55 -9.64 -12.77
CA ALA A 69 20.59 -10.53 -13.29
C ALA A 69 21.43 -9.88 -14.40
N THR A 70 20.87 -8.92 -15.15
CA THR A 70 21.54 -8.31 -16.32
C THR A 70 21.91 -6.83 -16.14
N SER A 71 21.39 -6.15 -15.11
CA SER A 71 21.68 -4.75 -14.83
C SER A 71 22.90 -4.57 -13.92
N ARG A 72 23.62 -3.46 -14.11
CA ARG A 72 24.64 -3.00 -13.15
C ARG A 72 24.02 -2.20 -11.99
N GLN A 73 22.75 -1.82 -12.11
CA GLN A 73 22.01 -1.15 -11.04
C GLN A 73 21.38 -2.21 -10.14
N THR A 74 21.75 -2.17 -8.86
CA THR A 74 21.23 -3.07 -7.82
C THR A 74 20.54 -2.27 -6.73
N PRO A 75 19.69 -2.91 -5.90
CA PRO A 75 19.15 -2.29 -4.69
C PRO A 75 20.24 -1.64 -3.82
N GLN A 76 19.90 -0.52 -3.19
CA GLN A 76 20.80 0.19 -2.27
C GLN A 76 21.06 -0.61 -0.97
N GLN A 77 20.07 -1.37 -0.54
CA GLN A 77 20.15 -2.22 0.65
C GLN A 77 21.01 -3.46 0.37
N SER A 78 21.81 -3.86 1.36
CA SER A 78 22.60 -5.09 1.28
C SER A 78 21.71 -6.33 1.29
N ARG A 79 22.24 -7.47 0.83
CA ARG A 79 21.52 -8.77 0.89
C ARG A 79 21.01 -9.09 2.30
N ASN A 80 21.78 -8.77 3.33
CA ASN A 80 21.40 -9.05 4.72
C ASN A 80 20.28 -8.13 5.20
N GLU A 81 20.30 -6.85 4.80
CA GLU A 81 19.22 -5.89 5.08
C GLU A 81 17.93 -6.31 4.37
N ILE A 82 18.00 -6.58 3.05
CA ILE A 82 16.87 -7.07 2.25
C ILE A 82 16.29 -8.35 2.85
N GLY A 83 17.16 -9.24 3.31
CA GLY A 83 16.78 -10.49 3.95
C GLY A 83 15.86 -10.31 5.15
N VAL A 84 15.93 -9.19 5.87
CA VAL A 84 15.04 -8.91 7.00
C VAL A 84 13.61 -8.68 6.52
N SER A 85 13.40 -7.75 5.59
CA SER A 85 12.07 -7.45 5.03
C SER A 85 11.51 -8.60 4.20
N PHE A 86 12.37 -9.32 3.47
CA PHE A 86 11.99 -10.49 2.69
C PHE A 86 11.36 -11.60 3.55
N GLN A 87 11.88 -11.89 4.75
CA GLN A 87 11.29 -12.94 5.60
C GLN A 87 9.87 -12.58 6.07
N VAL A 88 9.61 -11.29 6.29
CA VAL A 88 8.25 -10.83 6.62
C VAL A 88 7.34 -10.91 5.39
N LEU A 89 7.79 -10.43 4.22
CA LEU A 89 7.02 -10.55 2.97
C LEU A 89 6.71 -12.01 2.63
N LYS A 90 7.69 -12.91 2.76
CA LYS A 90 7.52 -14.35 2.53
C LYS A 90 6.43 -14.98 3.40
N SER A 91 6.26 -14.51 4.64
CA SER A 91 5.27 -15.07 5.58
C SER A 91 3.92 -14.35 5.55
N ARG A 92 3.85 -13.13 4.99
CA ARG A 92 2.65 -12.28 5.01
C ARG A 92 2.04 -12.01 3.63
N ALA A 93 2.76 -12.22 2.53
CA ALA A 93 2.23 -11.94 1.20
C ALA A 93 1.05 -12.87 0.84
N PRO A 94 0.01 -12.38 0.16
CA PRO A 94 -0.19 -10.99 -0.27
C PRO A 94 -0.54 -10.06 0.90
N CYS A 95 0.07 -8.87 0.95
CA CYS A 95 -0.21 -7.88 1.99
C CYS A 95 -0.28 -6.45 1.45
N ASN A 96 -0.70 -5.51 2.28
CA ASN A 96 -0.59 -4.08 2.02
C ASN A 96 0.82 -3.60 2.44
N PHE A 97 1.67 -3.27 1.48
CA PHE A 97 3.04 -2.80 1.66
C PHE A 97 3.19 -1.35 1.17
N LEU A 98 3.44 -0.43 2.11
CA LEU A 98 3.75 0.96 1.81
C LEU A 98 5.27 1.16 1.82
N VAL A 99 5.79 1.86 0.82
CA VAL A 99 7.22 2.20 0.74
C VAL A 99 7.34 3.72 0.60
N PHE A 100 7.92 4.38 1.60
CA PHE A 100 8.43 5.73 1.43
C PHE A 100 9.78 5.61 0.73
N GLY A 101 9.79 5.96 -0.55
CA GLY A 101 10.91 5.84 -1.47
C GLY A 101 10.52 5.14 -2.75
N LEU A 102 11.00 5.64 -3.88
CA LEU A 102 10.98 4.95 -5.16
C LEU A 102 12.42 4.89 -5.67
N GLY A 103 12.89 3.71 -6.04
CA GLY A 103 14.26 3.54 -6.52
C GLY A 103 14.55 2.19 -7.15
N PHE A 104 15.83 1.83 -7.19
CA PHE A 104 16.32 0.61 -7.84
C PHE A 104 15.84 -0.68 -7.19
N ASP A 105 15.32 -0.63 -5.98
CA ASP A 105 14.76 -1.75 -5.23
C ASP A 105 13.23 -1.91 -5.43
N SER A 106 12.55 -0.95 -6.05
CA SER A 106 11.09 -0.95 -6.20
C SER A 106 10.56 -2.16 -6.96
N LEU A 107 11.24 -2.54 -8.05
CA LEU A 107 10.85 -3.71 -8.84
C LEU A 107 10.95 -4.99 -8.02
N MET A 108 12.03 -5.13 -7.23
CA MET A 108 12.18 -6.23 -6.28
C MET A 108 11.03 -6.21 -5.26
N TRP A 109 10.77 -5.08 -4.59
CA TRP A 109 9.71 -4.99 -3.58
C TRP A 109 8.32 -5.32 -4.12
N ALA A 110 7.99 -4.84 -5.31
CA ALA A 110 6.73 -5.20 -5.97
C ALA A 110 6.67 -6.69 -6.32
N SER A 111 7.76 -7.27 -6.82
CA SER A 111 7.82 -8.70 -7.20
C SER A 111 7.76 -9.67 -6.00
N LEU A 112 8.20 -9.22 -4.81
CA LEU A 112 8.19 -9.99 -3.57
C LEU A 112 6.84 -9.98 -2.85
N ASN A 113 5.85 -9.24 -3.35
CA ASN A 113 4.49 -9.17 -2.80
C ASN A 113 3.43 -9.55 -3.87
N PRO A 114 3.51 -10.76 -4.47
CA PRO A 114 2.60 -11.15 -5.55
C PRO A 114 1.15 -11.12 -5.08
N ARG A 115 0.26 -10.51 -5.89
CA ARG A 115 -1.16 -10.26 -5.60
C ARG A 115 -1.44 -9.31 -4.43
N GLY A 116 -0.41 -8.80 -3.76
CA GLY A 116 -0.54 -7.79 -2.73
C GLY A 116 -0.64 -6.37 -3.31
N THR A 117 -0.84 -5.40 -2.43
CA THR A 117 -0.73 -3.98 -2.78
C THR A 117 0.64 -3.48 -2.35
N THR A 118 1.50 -3.10 -3.30
CA THR A 118 2.72 -2.35 -3.01
C THR A 118 2.58 -0.94 -3.58
N LEU A 119 2.72 0.09 -2.74
CA LEU A 119 2.61 1.50 -3.13
C LEU A 119 3.87 2.26 -2.72
N PHE A 120 4.49 2.96 -3.66
CA PHE A 120 5.69 3.77 -3.46
C PHE A 120 5.33 5.26 -3.36
N LEU A 121 5.92 5.97 -2.40
CA LEU A 121 5.77 7.41 -2.20
C LEU A 121 7.11 8.09 -2.37
N GLU A 122 7.22 9.04 -3.29
CA GLU A 122 8.50 9.66 -3.69
C GLU A 122 8.39 11.19 -3.76
N GLU A 123 9.42 11.92 -3.34
CA GLU A 123 9.40 13.38 -3.36
C GLU A 123 9.58 14.02 -4.74
N ASP A 124 10.30 13.36 -5.65
CA ASP A 124 10.68 13.96 -6.93
C ASP A 124 9.77 13.50 -8.08
N PRO A 125 8.89 14.37 -8.60
CA PRO A 125 7.97 14.00 -9.68
C PRO A 125 8.68 13.58 -10.96
N LYS A 126 9.88 14.13 -11.25
CA LYS A 126 10.65 13.73 -12.43
C LYS A 126 11.20 12.32 -12.26
N TRP A 127 11.65 11.99 -11.05
CA TRP A 127 12.10 10.64 -10.73
C TRP A 127 10.97 9.63 -10.83
N VAL A 128 9.78 9.95 -10.30
CA VAL A 128 8.57 9.12 -10.47
C VAL A 128 8.28 8.86 -11.93
N GLN A 129 8.25 9.91 -12.77
CA GLN A 129 8.00 9.75 -14.20
C GLN A 129 9.06 8.88 -14.89
N SER A 130 10.34 9.06 -14.55
CA SER A 130 11.44 8.28 -15.12
C SER A 130 11.30 6.80 -14.76
N VAL A 131 11.07 6.47 -13.49
CA VAL A 131 10.96 5.07 -13.04
C VAL A 131 9.71 4.39 -13.61
N LEU A 132 8.57 5.09 -13.65
CA LEU A 132 7.33 4.53 -14.21
C LEU A 132 7.37 4.36 -15.73
N LYS A 133 8.20 5.13 -16.43
CA LYS A 133 8.46 4.90 -17.86
C LYS A 133 9.14 3.55 -18.10
N ASP A 134 10.10 3.19 -17.26
CA ASP A 134 10.87 1.95 -17.40
C ASP A 134 10.19 0.73 -16.75
N ALA A 135 9.35 0.97 -15.73
CA ALA A 135 8.60 -0.06 -15.01
C ALA A 135 7.13 0.38 -14.78
N PRO A 136 6.30 0.40 -15.85
CA PRO A 136 4.92 0.91 -15.79
C PRO A 136 3.98 0.12 -14.88
N GLN A 137 4.37 -1.11 -14.50
CA GLN A 137 3.64 -1.94 -13.55
C GLN A 137 3.79 -1.50 -12.08
N LEU A 138 4.75 -0.62 -11.77
CA LEU A 138 4.91 -0.08 -10.42
C LEU A 138 3.81 0.94 -10.10
N ARG A 139 3.38 0.95 -8.84
CA ARG A 139 2.39 1.92 -8.36
C ARG A 139 3.10 2.94 -7.48
N ALA A 140 3.30 4.14 -8.01
CA ALA A 140 4.00 5.20 -7.31
C ALA A 140 3.20 6.51 -7.30
N GLN A 141 3.37 7.31 -6.26
CA GLN A 141 2.74 8.62 -6.11
C GLN A 141 3.78 9.65 -5.68
N THR A 142 3.70 10.85 -6.23
CA THR A 142 4.55 11.96 -5.79
C THR A 142 3.99 12.54 -4.49
N VAL A 143 4.84 12.74 -3.49
CA VAL A 143 4.48 13.31 -2.19
C VAL A 143 5.36 14.51 -1.88
N ARG A 144 4.75 15.64 -1.55
CA ARG A 144 5.50 16.81 -1.09
C ARG A 144 5.74 16.71 0.42
N TYR A 145 6.99 16.68 0.84
CA TYR A 145 7.37 16.77 2.25
C TYR A 145 7.54 18.24 2.67
N ARG A 146 6.99 18.60 3.82
CA ARG A 146 6.98 19.98 4.35
C ARG A 146 8.02 20.26 5.43
N THR A 147 8.85 19.27 5.74
CA THR A 147 9.91 19.34 6.76
C THR A 147 11.25 19.07 6.12
N HIS A 148 12.26 19.84 6.49
CA HIS A 148 13.64 19.69 6.05
C HIS A 148 14.52 19.13 7.17
N LEU A 149 15.61 18.47 6.80
CA LEU A 149 16.51 17.81 7.74
C LEU A 149 17.03 18.76 8.83
N LYS A 150 17.34 20.02 8.48
CA LYS A 150 17.80 21.04 9.44
C LYS A 150 16.80 21.36 10.56
N GLU A 151 15.53 21.03 10.37
CA GLU A 151 14.46 21.29 11.34
C GLU A 151 14.31 20.15 12.36
N ALA A 152 15.07 19.06 12.22
CA ALA A 152 14.91 17.84 13.01
C ALA A 152 14.93 18.07 14.53
N ASP A 153 15.94 18.79 15.04
CA ASP A 153 16.10 19.03 16.49
C ASP A 153 14.94 19.90 17.04
N GLN A 154 14.51 20.91 16.29
CA GLN A 154 13.36 21.75 16.64
C GLN A 154 12.05 20.94 16.63
N LEU A 155 11.83 20.11 15.61
CA LEU A 155 10.63 19.27 15.51
C LEU A 155 10.55 18.29 16.68
N LEU A 156 11.67 17.64 17.01
CA LEU A 156 11.73 16.65 18.09
C LEU A 156 11.54 17.27 19.48
N SER A 157 12.05 18.49 19.70
CA SER A 157 11.90 19.20 20.98
C SER A 157 10.52 19.82 21.18
N SER A 158 9.84 20.22 20.10
CA SER A 158 8.60 21.00 20.18
C SER A 158 7.31 20.21 19.93
N TYR A 159 7.37 19.01 19.31
CA TYR A 159 6.14 18.31 18.91
C TYR A 159 5.18 18.05 20.09
N ARG A 160 5.69 17.79 21.29
CA ARG A 160 4.89 17.53 22.50
C ARG A 160 4.03 18.72 22.95
N SER A 161 4.39 19.94 22.55
CA SER A 161 3.59 21.14 22.84
C SER A 161 2.30 21.21 22.00
N LYS A 162 2.15 20.34 20.98
CA LYS A 162 0.98 20.27 20.12
C LYS A 162 0.21 19.00 20.41
N ARG A 163 -1.01 19.14 20.94
CA ARG A 163 -1.91 18.00 21.16
C ARG A 163 -2.16 17.20 19.88
N SER A 164 -2.26 17.88 18.74
CA SER A 164 -2.36 17.27 17.41
C SER A 164 -1.15 16.43 16.98
N CYS A 165 -0.03 16.46 17.70
CA CYS A 165 1.10 15.54 17.52
C CYS A 165 1.18 14.43 18.58
N SER A 166 0.30 14.43 19.59
CA SER A 166 0.33 13.43 20.67
C SER A 166 -0.14 12.06 20.17
N PRO A 167 0.30 10.94 20.77
CA PRO A 167 -0.11 9.60 20.35
C PRO A 167 -1.62 9.36 20.40
N SER A 168 -2.33 10.02 21.32
CA SER A 168 -3.76 9.86 21.53
C SER A 168 -4.61 10.65 20.52
N GLU A 169 -4.11 11.78 20.03
CA GLU A 169 -4.88 12.66 19.15
C GLU A 169 -4.34 12.74 17.71
N ALA A 170 -3.07 12.41 17.47
CA ALA A 170 -2.44 12.55 16.17
C ALA A 170 -3.20 11.77 15.09
N VAL A 171 -3.73 12.50 14.12
CA VAL A 171 -4.22 11.97 12.83
C VAL A 171 -3.30 12.49 11.73
N LEU A 172 -3.28 11.83 10.57
CA LEU A 172 -2.49 12.32 9.44
C LEU A 172 -3.31 13.21 8.52
N ARG A 173 -4.41 12.66 7.99
CA ARG A 173 -5.34 13.35 7.09
C ARG A 173 -5.79 14.69 7.68
N GLY A 174 -5.48 15.79 6.98
CA GLY A 174 -5.89 17.14 7.36
C GLY A 174 -5.19 17.76 8.58
N ASN A 175 -4.18 17.11 9.15
CA ASN A 175 -3.47 17.61 10.33
C ASN A 175 -2.39 18.65 9.95
N THR A 176 -2.83 19.89 9.71
CA THR A 176 -1.95 21.00 9.37
C THR A 176 -1.19 21.56 10.57
N GLU A 177 -1.69 21.34 11.79
CA GLU A 177 -1.08 21.84 13.03
C GLU A 177 0.17 21.07 13.44
N CYS A 178 0.16 19.74 13.25
CA CYS A 178 1.30 18.91 13.58
C CYS A 178 2.26 18.83 12.40
N ARG A 179 3.35 19.62 12.41
CA ARG A 179 4.32 19.66 11.31
C ARG A 179 4.88 18.30 10.87
N LEU A 180 4.95 17.32 11.78
CA LEU A 180 5.41 15.95 11.49
C LEU A 180 4.37 15.09 10.77
N ALA A 181 3.07 15.42 10.87
CA ALA A 181 2.03 14.71 10.14
C ALA A 181 2.15 14.99 8.64
N LEU A 182 2.19 13.94 7.83
CA LEU A 182 2.02 14.04 6.38
C LEU A 182 0.52 14.08 6.08
N ASP A 183 -0.01 15.29 5.92
CA ASP A 183 -1.43 15.60 5.76
C ASP A 183 -1.91 15.68 4.31
N ASN A 184 -1.00 15.47 3.37
CA ASN A 184 -1.18 15.56 1.92
C ASN A 184 -0.88 14.26 1.17
N LEU A 185 -1.04 13.10 1.82
CA LEU A 185 -0.89 11.79 1.18
C LEU A 185 -2.15 11.44 0.36
N PRO A 186 -2.05 10.57 -0.65
CA PRO A 186 -3.21 10.05 -1.36
C PRO A 186 -4.21 9.37 -0.41
N ASP A 187 -5.51 9.46 -0.71
CA ASP A 187 -6.57 8.87 0.12
C ASP A 187 -6.35 7.38 0.41
N GLU A 188 -5.87 6.62 -0.57
CA GLU A 188 -5.51 5.21 -0.40
C GLU A 188 -4.53 4.98 0.76
N VAL A 189 -3.61 5.90 1.02
CA VAL A 189 -2.65 5.77 2.11
C VAL A 189 -3.33 5.89 3.47
N TYR A 190 -4.33 6.76 3.58
CA TYR A 190 -5.06 6.98 4.83
C TYR A 190 -6.12 5.92 5.10
N ASP A 191 -6.79 5.45 4.07
CA ASP A 191 -7.96 4.56 4.20
C ASP A 191 -7.56 3.08 4.29
N LYS A 192 -6.28 2.77 4.06
CA LYS A 192 -5.75 1.41 4.06
C LYS A 192 -4.93 1.15 5.32
N GLU A 193 -5.16 -0.02 5.91
CA GLU A 193 -4.27 -0.57 6.92
C GLU A 193 -3.05 -1.21 6.26
N TRP A 194 -1.87 -0.67 6.55
CA TRP A 194 -0.60 -1.18 6.04
C TRP A 194 -0.05 -2.25 6.97
N ASP A 195 0.23 -3.42 6.41
CA ASP A 195 0.83 -4.55 7.14
C ASP A 195 2.34 -4.38 7.25
N LEU A 196 2.95 -3.85 6.19
CA LEU A 196 4.37 -3.52 6.12
C LEU A 196 4.52 -2.06 5.68
N ILE A 197 5.46 -1.35 6.30
CA ILE A 197 5.89 0.00 5.91
C ILE A 197 7.42 0.01 5.84
N MET A 198 7.99 0.30 4.67
CA MET A 198 9.42 0.57 4.49
C MET A 198 9.63 2.08 4.43
N ILE A 199 10.54 2.60 5.25
CA ILE A 199 10.94 4.00 5.28
C ILE A 199 12.39 4.08 4.78
N ASP A 200 12.54 4.30 3.47
CA ASP A 200 13.84 4.49 2.81
C ASP A 200 13.97 5.86 2.12
N ALA A 201 12.96 6.71 2.25
CA ALA A 201 12.95 8.09 1.77
C ALA A 201 12.10 8.97 2.70
N PRO A 202 12.14 10.31 2.55
CA PRO A 202 12.90 11.11 1.58
C PRO A 202 14.41 11.08 1.80
N ARG A 203 15.16 11.61 0.82
CA ARG A 203 16.64 11.60 0.71
C ARG A 203 17.42 11.91 1.99
N GLY A 204 17.07 12.98 2.70
CA GLY A 204 17.64 13.34 4.01
C GLY A 204 19.17 13.45 4.11
N TYR A 205 19.91 13.72 3.02
CA TYR A 205 21.39 13.74 3.03
C TYR A 205 22.01 15.15 3.07
N PHE A 206 21.21 16.22 3.02
CA PHE A 206 21.67 17.61 3.21
C PHE A 206 20.63 18.43 4.00
N PRO A 207 21.02 19.56 4.64
CA PRO A 207 20.16 20.29 5.58
C PRO A 207 18.82 20.76 4.99
N GLU A 208 18.83 21.21 3.73
CA GLU A 208 17.64 21.66 2.97
C GLU A 208 16.87 20.51 2.31
N ALA A 209 17.33 19.27 2.41
CA ALA A 209 16.59 18.14 1.88
C ALA A 209 15.39 17.83 2.77
N PRO A 210 14.30 17.31 2.21
CA PRO A 210 13.29 16.64 3.03
C PRO A 210 13.93 15.46 3.78
N GLY A 211 13.64 15.37 5.08
CA GLY A 211 14.15 14.31 5.95
C GLY A 211 13.07 13.30 6.34
N ARG A 212 13.47 12.12 6.82
CA ARG A 212 12.57 11.00 7.16
C ARG A 212 11.69 11.22 8.39
N MET A 213 11.80 12.36 9.07
CA MET A 213 11.04 12.70 10.29
C MET A 213 9.53 12.51 10.10
N GLY A 214 8.96 13.09 9.04
CA GLY A 214 7.51 12.99 8.78
C GLY A 214 7.06 11.58 8.40
N ALA A 215 7.89 10.83 7.66
CA ALA A 215 7.60 9.44 7.30
C ALA A 215 7.63 8.51 8.53
N ILE A 216 8.63 8.68 9.40
CA ILE A 216 8.75 7.95 10.68
C ILE A 216 7.54 8.23 11.58
N PHE A 217 7.19 9.50 11.76
CA PHE A 217 6.00 9.89 12.54
C PHE A 217 4.72 9.30 11.94
N SER A 218 4.56 9.40 10.62
CA SER A 218 3.37 8.89 9.92
C SER A 218 3.23 7.38 10.04
N ALA A 219 4.32 6.63 9.92
CA ALA A 219 4.32 5.19 10.15
C ALA A 219 3.91 4.82 11.58
N ALA A 220 4.40 5.55 12.58
CA ALA A 220 4.02 5.34 13.98
C ALA A 220 2.52 5.59 14.21
N VAL A 221 1.97 6.67 13.64
CA VAL A 221 0.54 6.99 13.74
C VAL A 221 -0.32 5.94 13.03
N MET A 222 0.04 5.55 11.79
CA MET A 222 -0.67 4.52 11.04
C MET A 222 -0.69 3.17 11.78
N ALA A 223 0.47 2.72 12.29
CA ALA A 223 0.58 1.46 13.01
C ALA A 223 -0.28 1.42 14.27
N ARG A 224 -0.28 2.51 15.06
CA ARG A 224 -1.05 2.61 16.30
C ARG A 224 -2.56 2.74 16.06
N ARG A 225 -2.96 3.36 14.96
CA ARG A 225 -4.38 3.54 14.59
C ARG A 225 -4.98 2.37 13.84
N ARG A 226 -4.20 1.33 13.53
CA ARG A 226 -4.70 0.08 12.97
C ARG A 226 -5.85 -0.46 13.83
N GLN A 227 -7.00 -0.70 13.22
CA GLN A 227 -8.19 -1.32 13.78
C GLN A 227 -8.13 -2.85 13.66
N GLY A 228 -7.56 -3.36 12.57
CA GLY A 228 -7.37 -4.79 12.35
C GLY A 228 -6.42 -5.44 13.37
N SER A 229 -6.56 -6.75 13.54
CA SER A 229 -5.68 -7.53 14.41
C SER A 229 -4.23 -7.55 13.90
N GLY A 230 -3.29 -7.82 14.83
CA GLY A 230 -1.87 -7.98 14.53
C GLY A 230 -1.06 -6.70 14.72
N VAL A 231 0.16 -6.74 14.20
CA VAL A 231 1.14 -5.65 14.26
C VAL A 231 1.41 -5.11 12.86
N THR A 232 1.77 -3.83 12.77
CA THR A 232 2.38 -3.28 11.56
C THR A 232 3.89 -3.47 11.65
N HIS A 233 4.48 -4.07 10.62
CA HIS A 233 5.93 -4.21 10.49
C HIS A 233 6.49 -2.94 9.88
N VAL A 234 7.32 -2.20 10.62
CA VAL A 234 7.96 -0.98 10.14
C VAL A 234 9.45 -1.22 9.97
N PHE A 235 9.98 -0.96 8.79
CA PHE A 235 11.40 -1.02 8.47
C PHE A 235 11.91 0.39 8.24
N LEU A 236 12.95 0.79 8.96
CA LEU A 236 13.61 2.07 8.79
C LEU A 236 15.05 1.83 8.34
N HIS A 237 15.42 2.41 7.20
CA HIS A 237 16.79 2.38 6.69
C HIS A 237 17.59 3.62 7.13
N ASP A 238 18.90 3.64 6.84
CA ASP A 238 19.84 4.71 7.20
C ASP A 238 19.88 5.07 8.71
N VAL A 239 19.65 4.11 9.61
CA VAL A 239 19.68 4.34 11.07
C VAL A 239 21.07 4.60 11.65
N ASP A 240 22.12 4.56 10.83
CA ASP A 240 23.44 5.09 11.16
C ASP A 240 23.45 6.62 11.28
N ARG A 241 22.50 7.30 10.63
CA ARG A 241 22.29 8.75 10.75
C ARG A 241 21.61 9.12 12.06
N LYS A 242 22.02 10.26 12.64
CA LYS A 242 21.55 10.75 13.95
C LYS A 242 20.04 11.02 13.97
N VAL A 243 19.50 11.63 12.92
CA VAL A 243 18.09 12.05 12.86
C VAL A 243 17.17 10.84 12.81
N GLU A 244 17.42 9.90 11.90
CA GLU A 244 16.67 8.64 11.77
C GLU A 244 16.68 7.87 13.10
N LYS A 245 17.85 7.72 13.72
CA LYS A 245 17.99 7.04 15.01
C LYS A 245 17.19 7.73 16.14
N ALA A 246 17.25 9.06 16.23
CA ALA A 246 16.52 9.82 17.25
C ALA A 246 15.01 9.70 17.07
N PHE A 247 14.51 9.90 15.84
CA PHE A 247 13.10 9.81 15.51
C PHE A 247 12.56 8.38 15.66
N ALA A 248 13.34 7.36 15.32
CA ALA A 248 12.96 5.97 15.53
C ALA A 248 12.76 5.64 17.02
N ASN A 249 13.72 6.06 17.86
CA ASN A 249 13.63 5.84 19.30
C ASN A 249 12.44 6.57 19.92
N GLU A 250 12.11 7.77 19.41
CA GLU A 250 11.00 8.58 19.90
C GLU A 250 9.62 8.11 19.43
N PHE A 251 9.46 7.69 18.17
CA PHE A 251 8.13 7.42 17.60
C PHE A 251 7.85 5.92 17.37
N LEU A 252 8.85 5.15 16.99
CA LEU A 252 8.72 3.70 16.72
C LEU A 252 9.01 2.84 17.95
N CYS A 253 9.69 3.41 18.95
CA CYS A 253 10.03 2.84 20.25
C CYS A 253 10.96 1.64 20.23
N ARG A 254 12.04 1.75 21.02
CA ARG A 254 13.02 0.67 21.15
C ARG A 254 12.42 -0.65 21.64
N LYS A 255 11.36 -0.60 22.46
CA LYS A 255 10.64 -1.80 22.95
C LYS A 255 9.96 -2.61 21.84
N PHE A 256 9.70 -2.00 20.68
CA PHE A 256 9.10 -2.67 19.52
C PHE A 256 10.15 -3.07 18.47
N LEU A 257 11.44 -2.77 18.69
CA LEU A 257 12.51 -3.18 17.78
C LEU A 257 12.76 -4.68 17.93
N VAL A 258 12.51 -5.44 16.87
CA VAL A 258 12.69 -6.90 16.86
C VAL A 258 13.95 -7.34 16.14
N LYS A 259 14.48 -6.54 15.20
CA LYS A 259 15.72 -6.86 14.49
C LYS A 259 16.46 -5.61 14.02
N ALA A 260 17.80 -5.67 14.04
CA ALA A 260 18.67 -4.64 13.49
C ALA A 260 19.79 -5.31 12.69
N VAL A 261 19.96 -4.93 11.42
CA VAL A 261 20.99 -5.47 10.51
C VAL A 261 21.54 -4.34 9.66
N GLY A 262 22.85 -4.12 9.71
CA GLY A 262 23.47 -3.01 8.98
C GLY A 262 22.84 -1.67 9.38
N ARG A 263 22.30 -0.95 8.39
CA ARG A 263 21.60 0.33 8.53
C ARG A 263 20.08 0.18 8.61
N LEU A 264 19.56 -1.05 8.63
CA LEU A 264 18.13 -1.33 8.70
C LEU A 264 17.70 -1.73 10.11
N TRP A 265 16.67 -1.08 10.64
CA TRP A 265 15.94 -1.49 11.84
C TRP A 265 14.53 -1.97 11.48
N HIS A 266 14.09 -3.07 12.08
CA HIS A 266 12.75 -3.64 11.92
C HIS A 266 12.01 -3.62 13.26
N PHE A 267 10.84 -2.99 13.26
CA PHE A 267 9.92 -2.87 14.37
C PHE A 267 8.63 -3.64 14.14
N GLU A 268 8.03 -4.15 15.21
CA GLU A 268 6.68 -4.70 15.24
C GLU A 268 5.81 -3.86 16.17
N ILE A 269 5.02 -2.95 15.59
CA ILE A 269 4.26 -1.97 16.34
C ILE A 269 2.81 -2.44 16.46
N PRO A 270 2.30 -2.69 17.68
CA PRO A 270 0.91 -3.06 17.89
C PRO A 270 -0.03 -1.86 17.72
N SER A 271 -1.29 -2.16 17.38
CA SER A 271 -2.39 -1.19 17.53
C SER A 271 -2.47 -0.67 18.96
N ALA A 272 -2.86 0.60 19.13
CA ALA A 272 -3.08 1.20 20.44
C ALA A 272 -4.15 0.45 21.26
N ALA A 273 -5.12 -0.21 20.61
CA ALA A 273 -6.11 -1.04 21.30
C ALA A 273 -5.49 -2.27 21.99
N ASN A 274 -4.36 -2.76 21.48
CA ASN A 274 -3.65 -3.93 21.99
C ASN A 274 -2.41 -3.56 22.83
N ALA A 275 -2.04 -2.28 22.88
CA ALA A 275 -0.92 -1.81 23.69
C ALA A 275 -1.39 -1.63 25.14
N THR A 276 -0.90 -2.47 26.05
CA THR A 276 -1.15 -2.35 27.50
C THR A 276 -0.82 -0.94 27.96
N HIS A 277 -1.83 -0.23 28.51
CA HIS A 277 -1.81 1.12 29.08
C HIS A 277 -0.42 1.75 29.21
N GLY A 278 0.08 2.30 28.11
CA GLY A 278 1.16 3.28 28.14
C GLY A 278 0.55 4.63 28.47
N ASP A 279 1.30 5.47 29.18
CA ASP A 279 0.96 6.88 29.37
C ASP A 279 0.65 7.51 28.00
N GLY A 280 -0.62 7.83 27.75
CA GLY A 280 -1.12 8.36 26.47
C GLY A 280 -0.52 9.70 26.07
N SER A 281 0.39 10.24 26.90
CA SER A 281 1.17 11.44 26.65
C SER A 281 2.41 11.21 25.75
N ARG A 282 2.89 9.97 25.60
CA ARG A 282 4.12 9.67 24.82
C ARG A 282 4.01 8.47 23.90
N PHE A 283 4.75 8.51 22.79
CA PHE A 283 4.89 7.35 21.91
C PHE A 283 5.66 6.25 22.64
N CYS A 284 6.79 6.62 23.22
CA CYS A 284 7.67 5.80 24.04
C CYS A 284 7.88 6.50 25.39
#